data_AF-R7XW75-F1
#
_entry.id   AF-R7XW75-F1
#
_cell.length_a   1.000
_cell.length_b   1.000
_cell.length_c   1.000
_cell.angle_alpha   90.00
_cell.angle_beta   90.00
_cell.angle_gamma   90.00
#
_symmetry.space_group_name_H-M   'P 1'
#
loop_
_entity.id
_entity.type
_entity.pdbx_description
1 polymer ?
#
loop_
_entity_poly.entity_id
_entity_poly.type
_entity_poly.pdbx_seq_one_letter_code
_entity_poly.pdbx_strand_id
1 'polypeptide(L)'
;MRMDTHDDFVAARRSSLVEEFGGGARAEAAVDRALGRCRRGWRRLEQTTDVEAHVRDLVAEELERPRRRRLTLYAVGVLALLVAGAVVVSLLPAPPAVREEANRVPVPWFADGELHLADVVVSLPRAGSFVPLDEGVVIEHEDGSLLMVAADGDVSDFDEAMPEEPAPDLPPPSEGGTPGDRRLDVVLAPGGEPVHLMEISLSRHEAEIYLRQSETVRRMFLVCRDRDCTSIRRVVVAGADVRLR
;
A
#
# COMPACT_ATOMS: atom_id res chain seq x y z
N MET A 1 22.98 54.53 46.91
CA MET A 1 23.71 54.95 45.69
C MET A 1 22.76 54.69 44.54
N ARG A 2 22.32 55.73 43.82
CA ARG A 2 21.38 55.60 42.71
C ARG A 2 22.20 55.17 41.48
N MET A 3 21.93 53.99 40.93
CA MET A 3 22.60 53.51 39.71
C MET A 3 21.88 54.12 38.52
N ASP A 4 22.25 55.35 38.18
CA ASP A 4 21.49 56.18 37.23
C ASP A 4 21.77 55.83 35.76
N THR A 5 22.77 54.97 35.48
CA THR A 5 23.10 54.56 34.12
C THR A 5 23.25 53.05 33.97
N HIS A 6 23.02 52.57 32.74
CA HIS A 6 23.25 51.18 32.37
C HIS A 6 24.70 50.76 32.63
N ASP A 7 25.66 51.63 32.35
CA ASP A 7 27.07 51.34 32.53
C ASP A 7 27.44 51.20 34.02
N ASP A 8 26.83 52.01 34.90
CA ASP A 8 26.99 51.86 36.36
C ASP A 8 26.43 50.51 36.84
N PHE A 9 25.28 50.09 36.30
CA PHE A 9 24.70 48.79 36.61
C PHE A 9 25.58 47.63 36.15
N VAL A 10 26.09 47.70 34.91
CA VAL A 10 27.00 46.69 34.36
C VAL A 10 28.27 46.61 35.21
N ALA A 11 28.90 47.74 35.52
CA ALA A 11 30.12 47.78 36.32
C ALA A 11 29.91 47.17 37.72
N ALA A 12 28.76 47.43 38.35
CA ALA A 12 28.47 46.96 39.70
C ALA A 12 27.99 45.51 39.77
N ARG A 13 27.21 45.02 38.79
CA ARG A 13 26.51 43.72 38.89
C ARG A 13 27.06 42.64 37.96
N ARG A 14 27.85 42.97 36.93
CA ARG A 14 28.31 41.97 35.93
C ARG A 14 29.05 40.80 36.56
N SER A 15 30.05 41.04 37.42
CA SER A 15 30.83 39.97 38.05
C SER A 15 29.95 39.07 38.92
N SER A 16 29.11 39.67 39.77
CA SER A 16 28.16 38.95 40.62
C SER A 16 27.16 38.11 39.82
N LEU A 17 26.65 38.60 38.69
CA LEU A 17 25.78 37.83 37.81
C LEU A 17 26.54 36.66 37.16
N VAL A 18 27.77 36.87 36.70
CA VAL A 18 28.59 35.78 36.15
C VAL A 18 28.82 34.68 37.19
N GLU A 19 29.17 35.04 38.42
CA GLU A 19 29.36 34.10 39.51
C GLU A 19 28.05 33.37 39.89
N GLU A 20 26.93 34.08 39.97
CA GLU A 20 25.60 33.53 40.28
C GLU A 20 25.18 32.43 39.30
N PHE A 21 25.51 32.59 38.01
CA PHE A 21 25.22 31.60 36.96
C PHE A 21 26.35 30.57 36.75
N GLY A 22 27.21 30.37 37.75
CA GLY A 22 28.23 29.31 37.78
C GLY A 22 29.57 29.64 37.12
N GLY A 23 29.76 30.88 36.66
CA GLY A 23 31.03 31.38 36.15
C GLY A 23 31.44 30.86 34.76
N GLY A 24 32.62 31.31 34.32
CA GLY A 24 33.27 30.88 33.08
C GLY A 24 32.70 31.51 31.80
N ALA A 25 33.33 31.19 30.67
CA ALA A 25 33.09 31.85 29.38
C ALA A 25 31.63 31.78 28.89
N ARG A 26 30.88 30.71 29.25
CA ARG A 26 29.48 30.56 28.86
C ARG A 26 28.56 31.51 29.64
N ALA A 27 28.76 31.64 30.95
CA ALA A 27 28.00 32.56 31.78
C ALA A 27 28.32 34.01 31.40
N GLU A 28 29.61 34.33 31.19
CA GLU A 28 30.05 35.64 30.71
C GLU A 28 29.37 36.03 29.40
N ALA A 29 29.41 35.17 28.38
CA ALA A 29 28.78 35.46 27.09
C ALA A 29 27.25 35.60 27.18
N ALA A 30 26.59 34.87 28.08
CA ALA A 30 25.15 35.00 28.30
C ALA A 30 24.80 36.33 29.01
N VAL A 31 25.55 36.68 30.05
CA VAL A 31 25.44 37.96 30.78
C VAL A 31 25.68 39.14 29.85
N ASP A 32 26.73 39.10 29.04
CA ASP A 32 27.06 40.18 28.09
C ASP A 32 25.96 40.35 27.02
N ARG A 33 25.40 39.25 26.50
CA ARG A 33 24.28 39.31 25.56
C ARG A 33 23.01 39.86 26.19
N ALA A 34 22.67 39.42 27.40
CA ALA A 34 21.50 39.89 28.15
C ALA A 34 21.61 41.39 28.45
N LEU A 35 22.75 41.84 29.01
CA LEU A 35 23.02 43.25 29.30
C LEU A 35 23.04 44.10 28.02
N GLY A 36 23.59 43.58 26.92
CA GLY A 36 23.56 44.24 25.61
C GLY A 36 22.13 44.40 25.06
N ARG A 37 21.23 43.46 25.35
CA ARG A 37 19.80 43.54 24.99
C ARG A 37 19.07 44.59 25.81
N CYS A 38 19.35 44.66 27.11
CA CYS A 38 18.80 45.66 28.03
C CYS A 38 19.22 47.09 27.68
N ARG A 39 20.41 47.28 27.08
CA ARG A 39 20.95 48.62 26.75
C ARG A 39 19.98 49.50 25.96
N ARG A 40 19.24 48.93 24.99
CA ARG A 40 18.28 49.70 24.16
C ARG A 40 17.00 50.06 24.89
N GLY A 41 16.65 49.32 25.96
CA GLY A 41 15.42 49.48 26.74
C GLY A 41 15.65 50.02 28.15
N TRP A 42 16.87 50.42 28.50
CA TRP A 42 17.28 50.68 29.88
C TRP A 42 16.37 51.69 30.60
N ARG A 43 16.06 52.83 29.96
CA ARG A 43 15.18 53.86 30.54
C ARG A 43 13.78 53.36 30.90
N ARG A 44 13.27 52.36 30.17
CA ARG A 44 11.98 51.73 30.48
C ARG A 44 12.13 50.69 31.59
N LEU A 45 13.21 49.92 31.57
CA LEU A 45 13.50 48.91 32.58
C LEU A 45 13.72 49.53 33.96
N GLU A 46 14.42 50.67 34.03
CA GLU A 46 14.65 51.42 35.28
C GLU A 46 13.36 51.85 36.00
N GLN A 47 12.27 52.01 35.24
CA GLN A 47 10.95 52.31 35.81
C GLN A 47 10.24 51.06 36.35
N THR A 48 10.76 49.87 36.08
CA THR A 48 10.26 48.59 36.62
C THR A 48 10.76 48.40 38.04
N THR A 49 9.93 47.82 38.90
CA THR A 49 10.24 47.60 40.33
C THR A 49 11.45 46.70 40.57
N ASP A 50 11.80 45.83 39.62
CA ASP A 50 12.93 44.92 39.76
C ASP A 50 13.69 44.72 38.44
N VAL A 51 14.68 45.58 38.21
CA VAL A 51 15.60 45.49 37.07
C VAL A 51 16.47 44.23 37.16
N GLU A 52 16.80 43.80 38.37
CA GLU A 52 17.75 42.72 38.58
C GLU A 52 17.13 41.37 38.27
N ALA A 53 15.89 41.12 38.72
CA ALA A 53 15.11 39.96 38.32
C ALA A 53 14.96 39.88 36.79
N HIS A 54 14.67 41.00 36.13
CA HIS A 54 14.54 41.01 34.67
C HIS A 54 15.85 40.63 33.96
N VAL A 55 16.99 41.14 34.44
CA VAL A 55 18.30 40.77 33.88
C VAL A 55 18.60 39.29 34.14
N ARG A 56 18.30 38.76 35.33
CA ARG A 56 18.44 37.32 35.64
C ARG A 56 17.63 36.45 34.69
N ASP A 57 16.37 36.80 34.44
CA ASP A 57 15.50 36.06 33.54
C ASP A 57 16.08 36.01 32.11
N LEU A 58 16.61 37.12 31.62
CA LEU A 58 17.26 37.18 30.30
C LEU A 58 18.55 36.36 30.24
N VAL A 59 19.35 36.34 31.32
CA VAL A 59 20.55 35.51 31.40
C VAL A 59 20.18 34.02 31.40
N ALA A 60 19.16 33.63 32.17
CA ALA A 60 18.63 32.27 32.16
C ALA A 60 18.12 31.87 30.76
N GLU A 61 17.39 32.75 30.07
CA GLU A 61 16.93 32.54 28.69
C GLU A 61 18.12 32.30 27.73
N GLU A 62 19.15 33.14 27.80
CA GLU A 62 20.34 33.02 26.94
C GLU A 62 21.15 31.75 27.21
N LEU A 63 21.19 31.27 28.46
CA LEU A 63 21.83 30.01 28.83
C LEU A 63 21.05 28.79 28.32
N GLU A 64 19.73 28.86 28.29
CA GLU A 64 18.85 27.80 27.76
C GLU A 64 18.73 27.79 26.24
N ARG A 65 18.93 28.95 25.59
CA ARG A 65 18.80 29.14 24.15
C ARG A 65 19.49 28.08 23.28
N PRO A 66 20.76 27.68 23.52
CA PRO A 66 21.38 26.61 22.75
C PRO A 66 20.70 25.25 22.96
N ARG A 67 20.20 24.96 24.16
CA ARG A 67 19.46 23.72 24.44
C ARG A 67 18.11 23.73 23.72
N ARG A 68 17.35 24.82 23.81
CA ARG A 68 16.07 24.98 23.11
C ARG A 68 16.24 24.84 21.59
N ARG A 69 17.25 25.50 21.00
CA ARG A 69 17.56 25.36 19.57
C ARG A 69 17.85 23.92 19.17
N ARG A 70 18.67 23.19 19.96
CA ARG A 70 18.93 21.77 19.71
C ARG A 70 17.65 20.96 19.77
N LEU A 71 16.83 21.13 20.80
CA LEU A 71 15.55 20.43 20.93
C LEU A 71 14.62 20.72 19.75
N THR A 72 14.50 21.97 19.33
CA THR A 72 13.71 22.34 18.14
C THR A 72 14.25 21.67 16.89
N LEU A 73 15.57 21.68 16.67
CA LEU A 73 16.19 21.01 15.51
C LEU A 73 15.96 19.50 15.54
N TYR A 74 16.05 18.86 16.71
CA TYR A 74 15.72 17.45 16.86
C TYR A 74 14.24 17.18 16.56
N ALA A 75 13.32 17.99 17.10
CA ALA A 75 11.90 17.84 16.84
C ALA A 75 11.56 18.00 15.35
N VAL A 76 12.16 18.99 14.69
CA VAL A 76 12.03 19.19 13.23
C VAL A 76 12.61 18.01 12.47
N GLY A 77 13.77 17.49 12.89
CA GLY A 77 14.39 16.31 12.28
C GLY A 77 13.53 15.06 12.40
N VAL A 78 12.96 14.80 13.59
CA VAL A 78 12.04 13.68 13.83
C VAL A 78 10.78 13.83 12.98
N LEU A 79 10.18 15.02 12.94
CA LEU A 79 9.01 15.29 12.11
C LEU A 79 9.31 15.05 10.62
N ALA A 80 10.46 15.52 10.14
CA ALA A 80 10.88 15.30 8.75
C ALA A 80 11.05 13.81 8.44
N LEU A 81 11.62 13.02 9.36
CA LEU A 81 11.74 11.57 9.20
C LEU A 81 10.38 10.87 9.20
N LEU A 82 9.44 11.27 10.05
CA LEU A 82 8.09 10.72 10.06
C LEU A 82 7.34 11.02 8.77
N VAL A 83 7.44 12.26 8.27
CA VAL A 83 6.83 12.66 6.99
C VAL A 83 7.46 11.87 5.84
N ALA A 84 8.80 11.76 5.80
CA ALA A 84 9.48 10.98 4.78
C ALA A 84 9.06 9.49 4.82
N GLY A 85 8.96 8.91 6.02
CA GLY A 85 8.48 7.54 6.22
C GLY A 85 7.05 7.34 5.72
N ALA A 86 6.14 8.27 6.05
CA ALA A 86 4.75 8.22 5.58
C ALA A 86 4.64 8.34 4.05
N VAL A 87 5.48 9.19 3.43
CA VAL A 87 5.55 9.30 1.96
C VAL A 87 6.04 8.02 1.32
N VAL A 88 7.10 7.40 1.85
CA VAL A 88 7.62 6.11 1.35
C VAL A 88 6.55 5.03 1.42
N VAL A 89 5.83 4.91 2.54
CA VAL A 89 4.74 3.93 2.70
C VAL A 89 3.59 4.19 1.72
N SER A 90 3.27 5.45 1.44
CA SER A 90 2.17 5.82 0.53
C SER A 90 2.50 5.58 -0.96
N LEU A 91 3.77 5.40 -1.30
CA LEU A 91 4.22 5.08 -2.65
C LEU A 91 4.33 3.57 -2.90
N LEU A 92 4.16 2.74 -1.86
CA LEU A 92 4.10 1.29 -2.05
C LEU A 92 2.83 0.92 -2.82
N PRO A 93 2.90 -0.04 -3.76
CA PRO A 93 1.72 -0.52 -4.47
C PRO A 93 0.71 -1.05 -3.47
N ALA A 94 -0.57 -0.70 -3.68
CA ALA A 94 -1.64 -1.25 -2.86
C ALA A 94 -1.67 -2.78 -3.05
N PRO A 95 -1.88 -3.55 -1.98
CA PRO A 95 -2.07 -4.98 -2.11
C PRO A 95 -3.27 -5.25 -3.03
N PRO A 96 -3.25 -6.37 -3.78
CA PRO A 96 -4.37 -6.74 -4.65
C PRO A 96 -5.66 -6.82 -3.82
N ALA A 97 -6.77 -6.34 -4.40
CA ALA A 97 -8.05 -6.38 -3.73
C ALA A 97 -8.55 -7.84 -3.69
N VAL A 98 -8.84 -8.34 -2.49
CA VAL A 98 -9.42 -9.67 -2.26
C VAL A 98 -10.87 -9.50 -1.81
N ARG A 99 -11.77 -10.21 -2.48
CA ARG A 99 -13.20 -10.27 -2.18
C ARG A 99 -13.59 -11.71 -1.89
N GLU A 100 -14.29 -11.97 -0.79
CA GLU A 100 -14.92 -13.26 -0.54
C GLU A 100 -16.10 -13.45 -1.51
N GLU A 101 -15.97 -14.41 -2.43
CA GLU A 101 -17.03 -14.82 -3.34
C GLU A 101 -16.79 -16.27 -3.78
N ALA A 102 -17.77 -17.14 -3.49
CA ALA A 102 -17.68 -18.55 -3.84
C ALA A 102 -17.66 -18.78 -5.35
N ASN A 103 -16.68 -19.55 -5.81
CA ASN A 103 -16.55 -19.91 -7.21
C ASN A 103 -17.68 -20.83 -7.66
N ARG A 104 -18.29 -20.49 -8.78
CA ARG A 104 -19.30 -21.33 -9.41
C ARG A 104 -18.68 -22.43 -10.26
N VAL A 105 -17.41 -22.30 -10.61
CA VAL A 105 -16.61 -23.26 -11.37
C VAL A 105 -15.70 -24.01 -10.38
N PRO A 106 -15.57 -25.34 -10.47
CA PRO A 106 -14.80 -26.13 -9.49
C PRO A 106 -13.27 -26.05 -9.70
N VAL A 107 -12.79 -25.09 -10.48
CA VAL A 107 -11.37 -24.85 -10.78
C VAL A 107 -11.09 -23.36 -10.79
N PRO A 108 -9.84 -22.94 -10.54
CA PRO A 108 -9.43 -21.56 -10.75
C PRO A 108 -9.68 -21.10 -12.19
N TRP A 109 -10.05 -19.83 -12.35
CA TRP A 109 -10.16 -19.24 -13.68
C TRP A 109 -9.93 -17.74 -13.62
N PHE A 110 -9.50 -17.17 -14.74
CA PHE A 110 -9.20 -15.75 -14.84
C PHE A 110 -10.11 -15.08 -15.87
N ALA A 111 -10.66 -13.91 -15.56
CA ALA A 111 -11.31 -13.04 -16.53
C ALA A 111 -11.30 -11.58 -16.07
N ASP A 112 -11.26 -10.65 -17.02
CA ASP A 112 -11.43 -9.21 -16.77
C ASP A 112 -10.51 -8.65 -15.67
N GLY A 113 -9.30 -9.20 -15.53
CA GLY A 113 -8.37 -8.78 -14.48
C GLY A 113 -8.66 -9.38 -13.11
N GLU A 114 -9.52 -10.38 -12.99
CA GLU A 114 -9.86 -11.06 -11.75
C GLU A 114 -9.51 -12.55 -11.83
N LEU A 115 -8.81 -13.06 -10.80
CA LEU A 115 -8.59 -14.48 -10.57
C LEU A 115 -9.64 -14.99 -9.60
N HIS A 116 -10.46 -15.93 -10.04
CA HIS A 116 -11.48 -16.58 -9.23
C HIS A 116 -10.93 -17.89 -8.66
N LEU A 117 -10.66 -17.90 -7.35
CA LEU A 117 -10.30 -19.08 -6.57
C LEU A 117 -11.55 -19.66 -5.92
N ALA A 118 -11.42 -20.77 -5.18
CA ALA A 118 -12.56 -21.52 -4.63
C ALA A 118 -13.55 -20.63 -3.83
N ASP A 119 -13.03 -19.78 -2.95
CA ASP A 119 -13.86 -18.95 -2.04
C ASP A 119 -13.58 -17.45 -2.15
N VAL A 120 -12.59 -17.05 -2.96
CA VAL A 120 -12.16 -15.66 -3.09
C VAL A 120 -11.93 -15.25 -4.55
N VAL A 121 -12.04 -13.96 -4.80
CA VAL A 121 -11.71 -13.33 -6.06
C VAL A 121 -10.64 -12.28 -5.82
N VAL A 122 -9.55 -12.36 -6.59
CA VAL A 122 -8.36 -11.51 -6.44
C VAL A 122 -8.22 -10.62 -7.67
N SER A 123 -8.21 -9.30 -7.49
CA SER A 123 -8.01 -8.34 -8.58
C SER A 123 -6.54 -8.24 -9.00
N LEU A 124 -6.25 -8.78 -10.18
CA LEU A 124 -4.94 -8.88 -10.82
C LEU A 124 -5.01 -8.39 -12.28
N PRO A 125 -5.15 -7.08 -12.52
CA PRO A 125 -5.41 -6.51 -13.86
C PRO A 125 -4.29 -6.75 -14.88
N ARG A 126 -3.13 -7.24 -14.43
CA ARG A 126 -1.91 -7.42 -15.21
C ARG A 126 -1.36 -8.85 -15.14
N ALA A 127 -2.20 -9.83 -14.79
CA ALA A 127 -1.78 -11.22 -14.78
C ALA A 127 -1.64 -11.78 -16.20
N GLY A 128 -0.44 -12.23 -16.52
CA GLY A 128 -0.08 -13.06 -17.66
C GLY A 128 -0.58 -14.49 -17.50
N SER A 129 0.26 -15.49 -17.82
CA SER A 129 -0.10 -16.90 -17.68
C SER A 129 -0.32 -17.30 -16.21
N PHE A 130 -1.09 -18.36 -15.94
CA PHE A 130 -1.23 -18.90 -14.59
C PHE A 130 -1.31 -20.42 -14.59
N VAL A 131 -0.94 -21.03 -13.47
CA VAL A 131 -0.92 -22.49 -13.26
C VAL A 131 -1.42 -22.81 -11.85
N PRO A 132 -2.45 -23.65 -11.68
CA PRO A 132 -2.93 -24.07 -10.37
C PRO A 132 -1.92 -25.00 -9.69
N LEU A 133 -1.83 -24.88 -8.37
CA LEU A 133 -1.06 -25.74 -7.48
C LEU A 133 -1.95 -26.17 -6.30
N ASP A 134 -1.48 -27.15 -5.52
CA ASP A 134 -2.23 -27.67 -4.36
C ASP A 134 -2.58 -26.58 -3.32
N GLU A 135 -1.72 -25.57 -3.18
CA GLU A 135 -1.83 -24.51 -2.17
C GLU A 135 -2.37 -23.17 -2.74
N GLY A 136 -2.59 -23.08 -4.05
CA GLY A 136 -2.94 -21.80 -4.70
C GLY A 136 -2.78 -21.80 -6.21
N VAL A 137 -2.37 -20.65 -6.76
CA VAL A 137 -2.15 -20.44 -8.18
C VAL A 137 -0.88 -19.63 -8.37
N VAL A 138 0.05 -20.11 -9.20
CA VAL A 138 1.18 -19.29 -9.65
C VAL A 138 0.76 -18.49 -10.87
N ILE A 139 1.00 -17.19 -10.84
CA ILE A 139 0.72 -16.27 -11.95
C ILE A 139 2.03 -15.63 -12.42
N GLU A 140 2.14 -15.41 -13.73
CA GLU A 140 3.15 -14.55 -14.33
C GLU A 140 2.65 -13.12 -14.34
N HIS A 141 3.41 -12.18 -13.80
CA HIS A 141 3.08 -10.76 -13.81
C HIS A 141 3.64 -10.07 -15.08
N GLU A 142 3.20 -8.85 -15.39
CA GLU A 142 3.58 -8.13 -16.62
C GLU A 142 5.09 -7.88 -16.76
N ASP A 143 5.81 -7.81 -15.64
CA ASP A 143 7.28 -7.67 -15.60
C ASP A 143 8.04 -9.00 -15.70
N GLY A 144 7.31 -10.12 -15.88
CA GLY A 144 7.86 -11.47 -15.95
C GLY A 144 8.21 -12.08 -14.59
N SER A 145 7.93 -11.38 -13.49
CA SER A 145 8.01 -11.99 -12.15
C SER A 145 6.89 -13.02 -11.95
N LEU A 146 7.14 -14.01 -11.11
CA LEU A 146 6.14 -15.01 -10.75
C LEU A 146 5.63 -14.71 -9.35
N LEU A 147 4.31 -14.76 -9.19
CA LEU A 147 3.64 -14.54 -7.91
C LEU A 147 2.83 -15.79 -7.57
N MET A 148 2.86 -16.19 -6.31
CA MET A 148 1.95 -17.19 -5.76
C MET A 148 0.72 -16.47 -5.20
N VAL A 149 -0.47 -16.91 -5.60
CA VAL A 149 -1.75 -16.50 -5.01
C VAL A 149 -2.29 -17.68 -4.22
N ALA A 150 -2.25 -17.60 -2.89
CA ALA A 150 -2.75 -18.65 -2.01
C ALA A 150 -4.28 -18.79 -2.08
N ALA A 151 -4.83 -19.88 -1.53
CA ALA A 151 -6.27 -20.16 -1.56
C ALA A 151 -7.16 -19.08 -0.90
N ASP A 152 -6.61 -18.29 0.04
CA ASP A 152 -7.28 -17.16 0.70
C ASP A 152 -7.07 -15.81 -0.02
N GLY A 153 -6.30 -15.81 -1.11
CA GLY A 153 -6.01 -14.65 -1.92
C GLY A 153 -4.77 -13.87 -1.50
N ASP A 154 -4.00 -14.35 -0.51
CA ASP A 154 -2.70 -13.75 -0.20
C ASP A 154 -1.74 -13.89 -1.39
N VAL A 155 -0.97 -12.83 -1.65
CA VAL A 155 -0.07 -12.77 -2.82
C VAL A 155 1.36 -12.58 -2.35
N SER A 156 2.22 -13.51 -2.74
CA SER A 156 3.65 -13.50 -2.41
C SER A 156 4.51 -13.73 -3.65
N ASP A 157 5.79 -13.36 -3.57
CA ASP A 157 6.76 -13.70 -4.62
C ASP A 157 6.93 -15.22 -4.72
N PHE A 158 7.11 -15.71 -5.95
CA PHE A 158 7.40 -17.12 -6.25
C PHE A 158 8.74 -17.22 -6.97
N ASP A 159 9.77 -17.62 -6.24
CA ASP A 159 11.17 -17.59 -6.74
C ASP A 159 11.57 -18.80 -7.58
N GLU A 160 10.67 -19.76 -7.82
CA GLU A 160 10.91 -20.94 -8.64
C GLU A 160 10.50 -20.71 -10.10
N ALA A 161 10.85 -21.62 -11.00
CA ALA A 161 10.39 -21.55 -12.39
C ALA A 161 8.88 -21.84 -12.49
N MET A 162 8.22 -21.27 -13.50
CA MET A 162 6.80 -21.52 -13.77
C MET A 162 6.56 -23.04 -13.88
N PRO A 163 5.69 -23.63 -13.05
CA PRO A 163 5.36 -25.04 -13.15
C PRO A 163 4.78 -25.36 -14.53
N GLU A 164 5.20 -26.48 -15.13
CA GLU A 164 4.60 -26.96 -16.37
C GLU A 164 3.31 -27.71 -16.04
N GLU A 165 2.18 -27.22 -16.56
CA GLU A 165 0.92 -27.94 -16.45
C GLU A 165 0.82 -29.01 -17.53
N PRO A 166 0.64 -30.30 -17.17
CA PRO A 166 0.46 -31.35 -18.16
C PRO A 166 -0.85 -31.13 -18.90
N ALA A 167 -0.79 -31.00 -20.23
CA ALA A 167 -1.98 -30.89 -21.05
C ALA A 167 -2.86 -32.15 -20.84
N PRO A 168 -4.15 -31.99 -20.50
CA PRO A 168 -5.02 -33.14 -20.30
C PRO A 168 -5.16 -33.92 -21.60
N ASP A 169 -4.85 -35.21 -21.57
CA ASP A 169 -5.03 -36.14 -22.70
C ASP A 169 -6.50 -36.51 -22.83
N LEU A 170 -7.29 -35.54 -23.28
CA LEU A 170 -8.73 -35.68 -23.50
C LEU A 170 -9.03 -35.72 -24.99
N PRO A 171 -9.92 -36.64 -25.44
CA PRO A 171 -10.32 -36.68 -26.83
C PRO A 171 -10.89 -35.31 -27.27
N PRO A 172 -10.74 -34.95 -28.56
CA PRO A 172 -11.42 -33.79 -29.11
C PRO A 172 -12.92 -33.92 -28.80
N PRO A 173 -13.62 -32.80 -28.57
CA PRO A 173 -15.02 -32.88 -28.22
C PRO A 173 -15.71 -33.61 -29.37
N SER A 174 -16.58 -34.59 -29.05
CA SER A 174 -17.37 -35.26 -30.07
C SER A 174 -18.07 -34.18 -30.90
N GLU A 175 -18.02 -34.28 -32.23
CA GLU A 175 -18.57 -33.29 -33.19
C GLU A 175 -20.09 -33.03 -33.06
N GLY A 176 -20.73 -33.47 -31.98
CA GLY A 176 -22.11 -33.16 -31.61
C GLY A 176 -22.34 -31.72 -31.14
N GLY A 177 -21.33 -30.85 -31.21
CA GLY A 177 -21.52 -29.40 -31.10
C GLY A 177 -22.38 -28.87 -32.25
N THR A 178 -23.20 -27.85 -32.00
CA THR A 178 -23.92 -27.18 -33.09
C THR A 178 -22.91 -26.41 -33.95
N PRO A 179 -23.10 -26.32 -35.28
CA PRO A 179 -22.21 -25.54 -36.14
C PRO A 179 -22.02 -24.11 -35.59
N GLY A 180 -20.81 -23.78 -35.15
CA GLY A 180 -20.44 -22.45 -34.63
C GLY A 180 -20.00 -22.41 -33.16
N ASP A 181 -20.19 -23.46 -32.37
CA ASP A 181 -19.66 -23.53 -31.00
C ASP A 181 -18.18 -23.97 -31.03
N ARG A 182 -17.29 -23.24 -30.36
CA ARG A 182 -15.84 -23.54 -30.34
C ARG A 182 -15.37 -23.84 -28.92
N ARG A 183 -14.73 -24.99 -28.72
CA ARG A 183 -13.98 -25.27 -27.48
C ARG A 183 -12.70 -24.46 -27.47
N LEU A 184 -12.52 -23.63 -26.46
CA LEU A 184 -11.32 -22.83 -26.26
C LEU A 184 -10.31 -23.57 -25.38
N ASP A 185 -10.80 -24.23 -24.32
CA ASP A 185 -9.94 -24.90 -23.34
C ASP A 185 -10.65 -26.06 -22.62
N VAL A 186 -9.87 -26.91 -21.95
CA VAL A 186 -10.36 -27.97 -21.07
C VAL A 186 -9.37 -28.26 -19.95
N VAL A 187 -9.88 -28.38 -18.72
CA VAL A 187 -9.10 -28.78 -17.55
C VAL A 187 -9.86 -29.82 -16.73
N LEU A 188 -9.18 -30.51 -15.82
CA LEU A 188 -9.80 -31.45 -14.89
C LEU A 188 -10.01 -30.77 -13.54
N ALA A 189 -11.24 -30.83 -13.03
CA ALA A 189 -11.54 -30.46 -11.67
C ALA A 189 -10.83 -31.38 -10.67
N PRO A 190 -10.68 -31.00 -9.38
CA PRO A 190 -10.09 -31.85 -8.35
C PRO A 190 -10.76 -33.23 -8.21
N GLY A 191 -12.05 -33.35 -8.55
CA GLY A 191 -12.79 -34.61 -8.59
C GLY A 191 -12.58 -35.46 -9.86
N GLY A 192 -11.77 -34.98 -10.81
CA GLY A 192 -11.50 -35.60 -12.11
C GLY A 192 -12.54 -35.27 -13.19
N GLU A 193 -13.53 -34.42 -12.91
CA GLU A 193 -14.53 -34.01 -13.90
C GLU A 193 -13.94 -33.00 -14.90
N PRO A 194 -14.17 -33.17 -16.22
CA PRO A 194 -13.71 -32.18 -17.18
C PRO A 194 -14.55 -30.91 -17.11
N VAL A 195 -13.86 -29.77 -17.08
CA VAL A 195 -14.41 -28.42 -17.21
C VAL A 195 -14.02 -27.88 -18.57
N HIS A 196 -14.99 -27.53 -19.39
CA HIS A 196 -14.76 -26.99 -20.73
C HIS A 196 -15.03 -25.48 -20.76
N LEU A 197 -14.12 -24.72 -21.34
CA LEU A 197 -14.36 -23.33 -21.74
C LEU A 197 -14.80 -23.30 -23.20
N MET A 198 -16.01 -22.80 -23.43
CA MET A 198 -16.64 -22.77 -24.75
C MET A 198 -16.96 -21.33 -25.18
N GLU A 199 -16.82 -21.07 -26.47
CA GLU A 199 -17.30 -19.87 -27.15
C GLU A 199 -18.56 -20.25 -27.94
N ILE A 200 -19.71 -19.64 -27.57
CA ILE A 200 -20.99 -19.90 -28.26
C ILE A 200 -21.22 -18.79 -29.28
N SER A 201 -21.48 -19.18 -30.53
CA SER A 201 -21.76 -18.23 -31.62
C SER A 201 -23.25 -18.02 -31.92
N LEU A 202 -24.15 -18.88 -31.43
CA LEU A 202 -25.59 -18.84 -31.79
C LEU A 202 -26.53 -18.90 -30.57
N SER A 203 -27.57 -18.07 -30.57
CA SER A 203 -28.66 -18.10 -29.60
C SER A 203 -29.52 -19.36 -29.76
N ARG A 204 -29.64 -20.22 -28.73
CA ARG A 204 -30.61 -21.32 -28.71
C ARG A 204 -31.80 -20.97 -27.82
N HIS A 205 -33.00 -20.96 -28.41
CA HIS A 205 -34.26 -20.82 -27.68
C HIS A 205 -34.50 -21.98 -26.69
N GLU A 206 -34.11 -23.20 -27.04
CA GLU A 206 -34.26 -24.38 -26.18
C GLU A 206 -33.36 -24.37 -24.94
N ALA A 207 -32.30 -23.54 -24.94
CA ALA A 207 -31.40 -23.39 -23.81
C ALA A 207 -31.82 -22.26 -22.85
N GLU A 208 -32.96 -21.59 -23.11
CA GLU A 208 -33.41 -20.35 -22.43
C GLU A 208 -32.40 -19.19 -22.55
N ILE A 209 -31.56 -19.20 -23.59
CA ILE A 209 -30.55 -18.16 -23.83
C ILE A 209 -31.05 -17.25 -24.95
N TYR A 210 -31.71 -16.15 -24.57
CA TYR A 210 -32.09 -15.08 -25.49
C TYR A 210 -30.89 -14.13 -25.66
N LEU A 211 -30.14 -14.28 -26.75
CA LEU A 211 -29.08 -13.33 -27.12
C LEU A 211 -29.61 -12.39 -28.21
N ARG A 212 -29.46 -11.08 -28.02
CA ARG A 212 -29.58 -10.11 -29.12
C ARG A 212 -28.37 -10.32 -30.04
N GLN A 213 -28.60 -10.50 -31.33
CA GLN A 213 -27.56 -10.66 -32.37
C GLN A 213 -26.49 -9.54 -32.38
N SER A 214 -26.74 -8.42 -31.70
CA SER A 214 -25.80 -7.30 -31.58
C SER A 214 -24.79 -7.44 -30.43
N GLU A 215 -24.93 -8.42 -29.54
CA GLU A 215 -23.98 -8.70 -28.45
C GLU A 215 -23.03 -9.83 -28.88
N THR A 216 -21.89 -9.42 -29.44
CA THR A 216 -20.80 -10.26 -29.89
C THR A 216 -20.23 -11.14 -28.77
N VAL A 217 -20.11 -12.44 -29.04
CA VAL A 217 -19.22 -13.44 -28.41
C VAL A 217 -19.27 -13.48 -26.87
N ARG A 218 -20.09 -14.38 -26.31
CA ARG A 218 -20.01 -14.74 -24.89
C ARG A 218 -19.28 -16.06 -24.71
N ARG A 219 -18.39 -16.12 -23.71
CA ARG A 219 -17.76 -17.36 -23.28
C ARG A 219 -18.55 -17.97 -22.12
N MET A 220 -18.65 -19.29 -22.14
CA MET A 220 -19.32 -20.05 -21.11
C MET A 220 -18.41 -21.16 -20.57
N PHE A 221 -18.52 -21.43 -19.29
CA PHE A 221 -18.01 -22.68 -18.72
C PHE A 221 -19.08 -23.76 -18.77
N LEU A 222 -18.71 -24.97 -19.20
CA LEU A 222 -19.49 -26.19 -19.11
C LEU A 222 -18.79 -27.16 -18.16
N VAL A 223 -19.42 -27.47 -17.03
CA VAL A 223 -18.94 -28.51 -16.11
C VAL A 223 -19.71 -29.80 -16.39
N CYS A 224 -19.01 -30.88 -16.71
CA CYS A 224 -19.62 -32.18 -17.04
C CYS A 224 -19.37 -33.20 -15.92
N ARG A 225 -20.41 -33.61 -15.21
CA ARG A 225 -20.29 -34.63 -14.14
C ARG A 225 -20.26 -36.08 -14.63
N ASP A 226 -20.71 -36.32 -15.86
CA ASP A 226 -20.74 -37.63 -16.51
C ASP A 226 -20.05 -37.52 -17.88
N ARG A 227 -19.63 -38.65 -18.45
CA ARG A 227 -18.99 -38.72 -19.78
C ARG A 227 -19.83 -38.06 -20.90
N ASP A 228 -21.14 -37.93 -20.68
CA ASP A 228 -22.10 -37.40 -21.66
C ASP A 228 -22.57 -35.96 -21.35
N CYS A 229 -21.98 -35.26 -20.38
CA CYS A 229 -22.27 -33.84 -20.07
C CYS A 229 -23.77 -33.51 -19.84
N THR A 230 -24.57 -34.42 -19.26
CA THR A 230 -26.02 -34.26 -19.12
C THR A 230 -26.44 -33.24 -18.04
N SER A 231 -25.58 -32.95 -17.06
CA SER A 231 -25.83 -31.98 -15.98
C SER A 231 -24.90 -30.75 -16.11
N ILE A 232 -25.28 -29.83 -16.99
CA ILE A 232 -24.47 -28.66 -17.32
C ILE A 232 -24.66 -27.55 -16.27
N ARG A 233 -23.59 -27.19 -15.54
CA ARG A 233 -23.53 -25.90 -14.82
C ARG A 233 -22.98 -24.83 -15.76
N ARG A 234 -23.73 -23.75 -15.95
CA ARG A 234 -23.38 -22.63 -16.85
C ARG A 234 -22.94 -21.42 -16.04
N VAL A 235 -21.79 -20.88 -16.38
CA VAL A 235 -21.32 -19.58 -15.89
C VAL A 235 -20.99 -18.74 -17.12
N VAL A 236 -21.68 -17.61 -17.26
CA VAL A 236 -21.51 -16.69 -18.38
C VAL A 236 -20.61 -15.57 -17.91
N VAL A 237 -19.50 -15.36 -18.62
CA VAL A 237 -18.56 -14.29 -18.32
C VAL A 237 -18.56 -13.31 -19.50
N ALA A 238 -18.48 -12.03 -19.19
CA ALA A 238 -18.22 -11.01 -20.20
C ALA A 238 -16.73 -11.02 -20.57
N GLY A 239 -16.37 -10.45 -21.73
CA GLY A 239 -14.97 -10.23 -22.06
C GLY A 239 -14.28 -11.34 -22.85
N ALA A 240 -13.19 -10.96 -23.52
CA ALA A 240 -12.42 -11.80 -24.44
C ALA A 240 -11.14 -12.38 -23.81
N ASP A 241 -10.91 -12.18 -22.51
CA ASP A 241 -9.70 -12.63 -21.80
C ASP A 241 -9.98 -13.71 -20.73
N VAL A 242 -11.07 -14.46 -20.91
CA VAL A 242 -11.40 -15.62 -20.06
C VAL A 242 -10.44 -16.77 -20.35
N ARG A 243 -9.80 -17.30 -19.30
CA ARG A 243 -8.81 -18.40 -19.34
C ARG A 243 -9.11 -19.41 -18.23
N LEU A 244 -8.87 -20.69 -18.51
CA LEU A 244 -9.14 -21.83 -17.62
C LEU A 244 -7.83 -22.60 -17.39
N ARG A 245 -7.47 -22.83 -16.13
CA ARG A 245 -6.32 -23.66 -15.73
C ARG A 245 -6.70 -24.39 -14.45
#